data_AF-A0A392QMQ4-F1
#
_entry.id   AF-A0A392QMQ4-F1
#
_cell.length_a   1.000
_cell.length_b   1.000
_cell.length_c   1.000
_cell.angle_alpha   90.00
_cell.angle_beta   90.00
_cell.angle_gamma   90.00
#
_symmetry.space_group_name_H-M   'P 1'
#
loop_
_entity.id
_entity.type
_entity.pdbx_description
1 polymer ?
#
loop_
_entity_poly.entity_id
_entity_poly.type
_entity_poly.pdbx_seq_one_letter_code
_entity_poly.pdbx_strand_id
1 'polypeptide(L)'
;FNFVDFSQFDCIADTCDKIVESLYSKRKNQFLLQSLSGEESSLLGNGNINDELDLRIASVLQSTGHRYEGGLWTDHAKQDLSNNERHVAIVTTASLPWMTGTAVNPLFRAAYLSQSKKQKVTLLVPWLCESDQELVYPSNLTFTSPEEQEGYIRNWLEERIGFKADFKISFYPGKVTL
;
A
#
# COMPACT_ATOMS: atom_id res chain seq x y z
N PHE A 1 11.03 -19.06 -2.92
CA PHE A 1 12.11 -18.91 -3.90
C PHE A 1 12.21 -17.44 -4.25
N ASN A 2 13.25 -16.79 -3.73
CA ASN A 2 13.52 -15.36 -3.96
C ASN A 2 14.26 -15.20 -5.28
N PHE A 3 13.86 -14.23 -6.10
CA PHE A 3 14.72 -13.66 -7.13
C PHE A 3 14.84 -12.17 -6.81
N VAL A 4 16.05 -11.75 -6.44
CA VAL A 4 16.41 -10.34 -6.27
C VAL A 4 17.25 -9.98 -7.48
N ASP A 5 16.78 -8.99 -8.25
CA ASP A 5 17.49 -8.40 -9.38
C ASP A 5 18.56 -7.41 -8.87
N PHE A 6 19.81 -7.59 -9.30
CA PHE A 6 20.99 -6.86 -8.82
C PHE A 6 21.33 -5.60 -9.64
N SER A 7 20.46 -5.14 -10.53
CA SER A 7 20.75 -4.00 -11.43
C SER A 7 20.49 -2.60 -10.85
N GLN A 8 19.99 -2.49 -9.60
CA GLN A 8 19.60 -1.20 -9.00
C GLN A 8 20.63 -0.57 -8.04
N PHE A 9 21.71 -1.26 -7.68
CA PHE A 9 22.60 -0.81 -6.60
C PHE A 9 23.40 0.47 -6.92
N ASP A 10 23.83 0.66 -8.17
CA ASP A 10 24.70 1.80 -8.53
C ASP A 10 23.96 3.14 -8.61
N CYS A 11 22.67 3.14 -8.95
CA CYS A 11 21.86 4.37 -9.02
C CYS A 11 21.40 4.85 -7.63
N ILE A 12 21.33 3.90 -6.69
CA ILE A 12 20.76 4.07 -5.37
C ILE A 12 21.75 4.77 -4.41
N ALA A 13 23.07 4.53 -4.53
CA ALA A 13 24.11 5.20 -3.72
C ALA A 13 24.12 6.72 -3.93
N ASP A 14 24.05 7.13 -5.19
CA ASP A 14 24.14 8.52 -5.66
C ASP A 14 23.05 9.45 -5.09
N THR A 15 21.90 8.88 -4.73
CA THR A 15 20.72 9.64 -4.24
C THR A 15 20.80 9.91 -2.74
N CYS A 16 21.40 9.01 -1.97
CA CYS A 16 21.59 9.20 -0.53
C CYS A 16 22.60 10.31 -0.23
N ASP A 17 23.70 10.35 -0.98
CA ASP A 17 24.73 11.38 -0.81
C ASP A 17 24.18 12.78 -1.13
N LYS A 18 23.31 12.89 -2.15
CA LYS A 18 22.64 14.15 -2.53
C LYS A 18 21.67 14.67 -1.45
N ILE A 19 20.92 13.79 -0.79
CA ILE A 19 20.00 14.19 0.29
C ILE A 19 20.78 14.64 1.52
N VAL A 20 21.84 13.91 1.88
CA VAL A 20 22.73 14.28 2.99
C VAL A 20 23.38 15.63 2.70
N GLU A 21 23.95 15.85 1.51
CA GLU A 21 24.50 17.16 1.14
C GLU A 21 23.47 18.28 1.13
N SER A 22 22.22 18.02 0.71
CA SER A 22 21.15 19.02 0.74
C SER A 22 20.78 19.46 2.17
N LEU A 23 20.72 18.51 3.11
CA LEU A 23 20.43 18.80 4.52
C LEU A 23 21.60 19.55 5.19
N TYR A 24 22.85 19.15 4.90
CA TYR A 24 24.03 19.85 5.40
C TYR A 24 24.24 21.24 4.77
N SER A 25 23.88 21.44 3.50
CA SER A 25 23.98 22.75 2.84
C SER A 25 22.88 23.72 3.29
N LYS A 26 21.68 23.24 3.62
CA LYS A 26 20.64 24.04 4.30
C LYS A 26 21.13 24.63 5.62
N ARG A 27 21.85 23.86 6.43
CA ARG A 27 22.53 24.35 7.65
C ARG A 27 23.50 25.50 7.35
N LYS A 28 24.31 25.39 6.28
CA LYS A 28 25.28 26.44 5.91
C LYS A 28 24.60 27.74 5.49
N ASN A 29 23.49 27.65 4.76
CA ASN A 29 22.72 28.82 4.33
C ASN A 29 21.95 29.47 5.48
N GLN A 30 21.42 28.69 6.43
CA GLN A 30 20.74 29.21 7.61
C GLN A 30 21.74 29.90 8.57
N PHE A 31 22.95 29.36 8.71
CA PHE A 31 24.04 29.99 9.46
C PHE A 31 24.55 31.28 8.79
N LEU A 32 24.56 31.33 7.45
CA LEU A 32 24.90 32.53 6.67
C LEU A 32 23.86 33.65 6.84
N LEU A 33 22.57 33.30 6.83
CA LEU A 33 21.47 34.22 7.08
C LEU A 33 21.50 34.77 8.51
N GLN A 34 21.87 33.94 9.49
CA GLN A 34 21.96 34.35 10.90
C GLN A 34 23.23 35.16 11.21
N SER A 35 24.28 35.05 10.38
CA SER A 35 25.49 35.87 10.50
C SER A 35 25.34 37.27 9.85
N LEU A 36 24.31 37.46 9.00
CA LEU A 36 24.02 38.72 8.31
C LEU A 36 22.97 39.59 9.01
N SER A 37 22.17 39.04 9.93
CA SER A 37 21.23 39.80 10.74
C SER A 37 21.84 40.14 12.09
N GLY A 38 22.68 41.18 12.11
CA GLY A 38 23.00 41.91 13.32
C GLY A 38 21.79 42.75 13.77
N GLU A 39 21.58 42.76 15.08
CA GLU A 39 20.67 43.62 15.86
C GLU A 39 19.22 43.13 16.06
N GLU A 40 19.03 42.69 17.31
CA GLU A 40 17.88 42.84 18.22
C GLU A 40 16.45 42.69 17.67
N SER A 41 15.78 41.60 18.07
CA SER A 41 14.46 41.71 18.70
C SER A 41 14.08 40.40 19.42
N SER A 42 13.49 40.58 20.59
CA SER A 42 13.00 39.58 21.51
C SER A 42 11.91 38.69 20.88
N LEU A 43 11.96 37.37 21.15
CA LEU A 43 10.85 36.52 21.58
C LEU A 43 11.27 35.04 21.53
N LEU A 44 11.38 34.46 22.72
CA LEU A 44 11.65 33.05 22.95
C LEU A 44 10.40 32.23 22.60
N GLY A 45 10.57 31.15 21.84
CA GLY A 45 9.63 30.03 21.81
C GLY A 45 9.02 29.70 20.45
N ASN A 46 9.80 29.10 19.56
CA ASN A 46 9.32 27.99 18.71
C ASN A 46 10.41 27.32 17.83
N GLY A 47 11.62 27.87 17.77
CA GLY A 47 12.65 27.44 16.80
C GLY A 47 13.50 26.22 17.17
N ASN A 48 13.38 25.64 18.37
CA ASN A 48 14.39 24.69 18.88
C ASN A 48 13.94 23.21 18.88
N ILE A 49 12.65 22.93 18.74
CA ILE A 49 12.10 21.57 18.94
C ILE A 49 12.12 20.77 17.63
N ASN A 50 11.83 21.42 16.50
CA ASN A 50 11.88 20.76 15.18
C ASN A 50 13.32 20.42 14.78
N ASP A 51 14.27 21.32 15.06
CA ASP A 51 15.67 21.11 14.72
C ASP A 51 16.29 19.94 15.50
N GLU A 52 15.95 19.79 16.78
CA GLU A 52 16.38 18.63 17.59
C GLU A 52 15.76 17.32 17.08
N LEU A 53 14.49 17.35 16.69
CA LEU A 53 13.78 16.20 16.15
C LEU A 53 14.41 15.73 14.83
N ASP A 54 14.69 16.66 13.92
CA ASP A 54 15.30 16.39 12.62
C ASP A 54 16.70 15.78 12.77
N LEU A 55 17.48 16.25 13.75
CA LEU A 55 18.79 15.69 14.07
C LEU A 55 18.71 14.26 14.60
N ARG A 56 17.71 13.95 15.45
CA ARG A 56 17.48 12.58 15.92
C ARG A 56 17.06 11.66 14.78
N ILE A 57 16.20 12.13 13.88
CA ILE A 57 15.78 11.35 12.70
C ILE A 57 17.00 11.05 11.81
N ALA A 58 17.84 12.05 11.52
CA ALA A 58 19.04 11.86 10.71
C ALA A 58 20.03 10.85 11.34
N SER A 59 20.26 10.94 12.65
CA SER A 59 21.15 10.03 13.38
C SER A 59 20.63 8.59 13.40
N VAL A 60 19.31 8.40 13.55
CA VAL A 60 18.68 7.08 13.48
C VAL A 60 18.83 6.48 12.08
N LEU A 61 18.60 7.25 11.01
CA LEU A 61 18.74 6.78 9.64
C LEU A 61 20.18 6.33 9.32
N GLN A 62 21.18 7.06 9.82
CA GLN A 62 22.60 6.71 9.61
C GLN A 62 23.02 5.45 10.36
N SER A 63 22.59 5.29 11.61
CA SER A 63 23.02 4.17 12.47
C SER A 63 22.31 2.85 12.14
N THR A 64 21.07 2.91 11.66
CA THR A 64 20.26 1.72 11.36
C THR A 64 20.43 1.23 9.92
N GLY A 65 21.11 1.99 9.05
CA GLY A 65 21.16 1.70 7.60
C GLY A 65 19.80 1.79 6.91
N HIS A 66 18.78 2.31 7.62
CA HIS A 66 17.43 2.41 7.12
C HIS A 66 17.34 3.60 6.17
N ARG A 67 17.16 3.32 4.88
CA ARG A 67 16.89 4.36 3.87
C ARG A 67 15.45 4.81 4.03
N TYR A 68 15.25 6.10 4.26
CA TYR A 68 13.93 6.71 4.19
C TYR A 68 13.56 6.86 2.72
N GLU A 69 12.71 5.96 2.21
CA GLU A 69 12.04 6.14 0.93
C GLU A 69 10.84 7.08 1.13
N GLY A 70 11.14 8.35 1.40
CA GLY A 70 10.18 9.42 1.59
C GLY A 70 9.53 9.85 0.28
N GLY A 71 8.76 8.96 -0.33
CA GLY A 71 8.10 9.19 -1.62
C GLY A 71 6.61 8.86 -1.57
N LEU A 72 5.90 9.13 -0.47
CA LEU A 72 4.46 8.87 -0.45
C LEU A 72 3.66 9.84 -1.36
N TRP A 73 4.18 11.02 -1.70
CA TRP A 73 3.40 12.02 -2.48
C TRP A 73 4.13 12.86 -3.54
N THR A 74 5.39 12.62 -3.90
CA THR A 74 6.09 13.50 -4.88
C THR A 74 6.69 12.82 -6.10
N ASP A 75 6.42 11.54 -6.33
CA ASP A 75 6.89 10.87 -7.55
C ASP A 75 5.89 10.96 -8.71
N HIS A 76 5.44 12.19 -8.99
CA HIS A 76 4.75 12.54 -10.24
C HIS A 76 5.73 12.96 -11.34
N ALA A 77 6.99 12.53 -11.25
CA ALA A 77 7.97 12.76 -12.30
C ALA A 77 8.03 11.56 -13.25
N LYS A 78 7.20 11.64 -14.30
CA LYS A 78 7.42 10.98 -15.61
C LYS A 78 7.34 9.45 -15.64
N GLN A 79 6.15 8.90 -15.39
CA GLN A 79 5.75 7.69 -16.11
C GLN A 79 4.90 8.12 -17.31
N ASP A 80 5.27 7.68 -18.51
CA ASP A 80 4.60 7.97 -19.77
C ASP A 80 3.07 7.89 -19.63
N LEU A 81 2.40 9.00 -19.89
CA LEU A 81 0.96 9.20 -19.70
C LEU A 81 0.11 8.72 -20.89
N SER A 82 0.52 7.63 -21.54
CA SER A 82 -0.32 6.96 -22.52
C SER A 82 -0.36 5.46 -22.22
N ASN A 83 -1.43 5.04 -21.53
CA ASN A 83 -1.85 3.64 -21.32
C ASN A 83 -1.32 2.85 -20.10
N ASN A 84 -0.90 3.51 -19.02
CA ASN A 84 -0.47 2.84 -17.78
C ASN A 84 -1.66 2.43 -16.88
N GLU A 85 -2.50 1.50 -17.33
CA GLU A 85 -3.46 0.82 -16.45
C GLU A 85 -2.71 -0.03 -15.41
N ARG A 86 -2.82 0.31 -14.12
CA ARG A 86 -2.16 -0.45 -13.05
C ARG A 86 -2.97 -1.70 -12.72
N HIS A 87 -2.35 -2.87 -12.78
CA HIS A 87 -3.02 -4.12 -12.40
C HIS A 87 -2.83 -4.38 -10.90
N VAL A 88 -3.92 -4.60 -10.18
CA VAL A 88 -3.92 -4.92 -8.75
C VAL A 88 -4.53 -6.29 -8.54
N ALA A 89 -3.75 -7.22 -7.98
CA ALA A 89 -4.24 -8.53 -7.55
C ALA A 89 -4.34 -8.54 -6.02
N ILE A 90 -5.53 -8.85 -5.51
CA ILE A 90 -5.78 -9.06 -4.08
C ILE A 90 -5.99 -10.55 -3.89
N VAL A 91 -5.10 -11.21 -3.17
CA VAL A 91 -5.20 -12.63 -2.86
C VAL A 91 -5.68 -12.77 -1.42
N THR A 92 -6.70 -13.59 -1.19
CA THR A 92 -7.20 -13.89 0.15
C THR A 92 -7.29 -15.40 0.37
N THR A 93 -7.12 -15.82 1.63
CA THR A 93 -7.24 -17.22 2.06
C THR A 93 -8.65 -17.62 2.47
N ALA A 94 -9.62 -16.71 2.44
CA ALA A 94 -11.03 -16.98 2.72
C ALA A 94 -11.92 -16.17 1.76
N SER A 95 -13.11 -16.70 1.45
CA SER A 95 -14.08 -16.06 0.59
C SER A 95 -15.49 -16.21 1.15
N LEU A 96 -16.41 -15.35 0.73
CA LEU A 96 -17.80 -15.52 1.10
C LEU A 96 -18.31 -16.87 0.57
N PRO A 97 -19.19 -17.54 1.33
CA PRO A 97 -19.93 -17.06 2.50
C PRO A 97 -19.22 -17.30 3.84
N TRP A 98 -17.93 -17.62 3.87
CA TRP A 98 -17.18 -17.71 5.14
C TRP A 98 -17.00 -16.29 5.73
N MET A 99 -17.96 -15.85 6.55
CA MET A 99 -18.13 -14.49 7.08
C MET A 99 -17.04 -14.05 8.06
N THR A 100 -15.80 -13.98 7.60
CA THR A 100 -14.62 -13.56 8.36
C THR A 100 -14.07 -12.25 7.83
N GLY A 101 -13.32 -11.51 8.65
CA GLY A 101 -12.59 -10.32 8.20
C GLY A 101 -11.64 -10.61 7.04
N THR A 102 -11.08 -11.82 6.98
CA THR A 102 -10.21 -12.28 5.89
C THR A 102 -10.96 -12.45 4.57
N ALA A 103 -12.25 -12.83 4.58
CA ALA A 103 -13.07 -12.87 3.37
C ALA A 103 -13.63 -11.48 3.01
N VAL A 104 -14.19 -10.79 4.01
CA VAL A 104 -14.96 -9.56 3.81
C VAL A 104 -14.08 -8.37 3.48
N ASN A 105 -12.93 -8.20 4.14
CA ASN A 105 -12.09 -7.01 3.93
C ASN A 105 -11.47 -6.98 2.52
N PRO A 106 -10.90 -8.08 1.99
CA PRO A 106 -10.39 -8.11 0.61
C PRO A 106 -11.48 -7.85 -0.43
N LEU A 107 -12.71 -8.34 -0.20
CA LEU A 107 -13.83 -8.09 -1.10
C LEU A 107 -14.18 -6.59 -1.18
N PHE A 108 -14.34 -5.93 -0.03
CA PHE A 108 -14.57 -4.48 -0.03
C PHE A 108 -13.38 -3.71 -0.59
N ARG A 109 -12.15 -4.10 -0.26
CA ARG A 109 -10.95 -3.47 -0.85
C ARG A 109 -10.97 -3.57 -2.37
N ALA A 110 -11.28 -4.74 -2.94
CA ALA A 110 -11.40 -4.92 -4.38
C ALA A 110 -12.48 -4.01 -4.98
N ALA A 111 -13.65 -3.97 -4.35
CA ALA A 111 -14.77 -3.15 -4.79
C ALA A 111 -14.44 -1.65 -4.80
N TYR A 112 -13.87 -1.10 -3.74
CA TYR A 112 -13.53 0.32 -3.67
C TYR A 112 -12.33 0.69 -4.55
N LEU A 113 -11.35 -0.21 -4.67
CA LEU A 113 -10.23 -0.02 -5.59
C LEU A 113 -10.70 0.00 -7.05
N SER A 114 -11.75 -0.73 -7.40
CA SER A 114 -12.32 -0.78 -8.74
C SER A 114 -13.05 0.49 -9.18
N GLN A 115 -13.37 1.40 -8.26
CA GLN A 115 -13.99 2.69 -8.63
C GLN A 115 -13.03 3.59 -9.43
N SER A 116 -11.72 3.42 -9.24
CA SER A 116 -10.72 4.19 -9.96
C SER A 116 -10.48 3.58 -11.34
N LYS A 117 -10.81 4.32 -12.41
CA LYS A 117 -10.54 3.90 -13.80
C LYS A 117 -9.05 3.76 -14.15
N LYS A 118 -8.15 4.05 -13.22
CA LYS A 118 -6.69 3.96 -13.42
C LYS A 118 -6.13 2.56 -13.15
N GLN A 119 -6.94 1.66 -12.60
CA GLN A 119 -6.47 0.36 -12.16
C GLN A 119 -7.46 -0.76 -12.44
N LYS A 120 -6.92 -1.88 -12.94
CA LYS A 120 -7.66 -3.12 -13.17
C LYS A 120 -7.49 -4.04 -11.97
N VAL A 121 -8.58 -4.32 -11.28
CA VAL A 121 -8.57 -5.08 -10.03
C VAL A 121 -8.99 -6.52 -10.26
N THR A 122 -8.23 -7.47 -9.69
CA THR A 122 -8.58 -8.89 -9.63
C THR A 122 -8.54 -9.38 -8.19
N LEU A 123 -9.63 -9.97 -7.72
CA LEU A 123 -9.74 -10.64 -6.42
C LEU A 123 -9.57 -12.15 -6.62
N LEU A 124 -8.48 -12.71 -6.08
CA LEU A 124 -8.24 -14.15 -6.03
C LEU A 124 -8.79 -14.72 -4.73
N VAL A 125 -9.71 -15.67 -4.85
CA VAL A 125 -10.39 -16.35 -3.75
C VAL A 125 -10.17 -17.87 -3.82
N PRO A 126 -10.18 -18.59 -2.68
CA PRO A 126 -10.12 -20.04 -2.70
C PRO A 126 -11.43 -20.64 -3.23
N TRP A 127 -11.30 -21.67 -4.05
CA TRP A 127 -12.37 -22.64 -4.34
C TRP A 127 -12.19 -23.86 -3.44
N LEU A 128 -13.21 -24.18 -2.66
CA LEU A 128 -13.20 -25.28 -1.69
C LEU A 128 -14.01 -26.46 -2.23
N CYS A 129 -13.59 -27.69 -1.92
CA CYS A 129 -14.43 -28.86 -2.17
C CYS A 129 -15.66 -28.85 -1.25
N GLU A 130 -16.73 -29.52 -1.65
CA GLU A 130 -18.01 -29.53 -0.93
C GLU A 130 -17.85 -29.85 0.57
N SER A 131 -17.04 -30.86 0.92
CA SER A 131 -16.75 -31.19 2.33
C SER A 131 -16.13 -30.05 3.13
N ASP A 132 -15.27 -29.26 2.50
CA ASP A 132 -14.62 -28.10 3.13
C ASP A 132 -15.56 -26.90 3.17
N GLN A 133 -16.47 -26.79 2.20
CA GLN A 133 -17.53 -25.78 2.20
C GLN A 133 -18.49 -26.00 3.36
N GLU A 134 -18.99 -27.22 3.56
CA GLU A 134 -19.87 -27.60 4.67
C GLU A 134 -19.28 -27.28 6.05
N LEU A 135 -17.94 -27.30 6.15
CA LEU A 135 -17.21 -27.05 7.38
C LEU A 135 -17.14 -25.56 7.75
N VAL A 136 -17.09 -24.66 6.76
CA VAL A 136 -16.79 -23.23 6.97
C VAL A 136 -17.88 -22.28 6.51
N TYR A 137 -18.81 -22.74 5.68
CA TYR A 137 -19.93 -21.95 5.19
C TYR A 137 -21.12 -22.06 6.15
N PRO A 138 -21.84 -20.95 6.41
CA PRO A 138 -22.97 -20.97 7.31
C PRO A 138 -24.18 -21.68 6.68
N SER A 139 -25.08 -22.19 7.54
CA SER A 139 -26.43 -22.60 7.16
C SER A 139 -26.52 -23.68 6.06
N ASN A 140 -25.54 -24.60 5.99
CA ASN A 140 -25.45 -25.65 4.96
C ASN A 140 -25.44 -25.10 3.52
N LEU A 141 -25.03 -23.83 3.35
CA LEU A 141 -24.87 -23.25 2.02
C LEU A 141 -23.63 -23.87 1.37
N THR A 142 -23.81 -24.47 0.20
CA THR A 142 -22.74 -25.00 -0.65
C THR A 142 -22.93 -24.50 -2.07
N PHE A 143 -21.87 -24.57 -2.87
CA PHE A 143 -21.85 -24.23 -4.28
C PHE A 143 -21.30 -25.39 -5.08
N THR A 144 -21.94 -25.66 -6.20
CA THR A 144 -21.54 -26.70 -7.14
C THR A 144 -20.52 -26.20 -8.17
N SER A 145 -20.45 -24.87 -8.39
CA SER A 145 -19.46 -24.27 -9.26
C SER A 145 -18.92 -22.92 -8.76
N PRO A 146 -17.71 -22.51 -9.19
CA PRO A 146 -17.15 -21.19 -8.88
C PRO A 146 -18.04 -20.02 -9.35
N GLU A 147 -18.73 -20.18 -10.48
CA GLU A 147 -19.62 -19.16 -11.05
C GLU A 147 -20.85 -18.92 -10.15
N GLU A 148 -21.39 -19.99 -9.55
CA GLU A 148 -22.47 -19.90 -8.57
C GLU A 148 -22.02 -19.10 -7.33
N GLN A 149 -20.83 -19.42 -6.82
CA GLN A 149 -20.22 -18.70 -5.69
C GLN A 149 -19.91 -17.24 -6.05
N GLU A 150 -19.44 -16.96 -7.27
CA GLU A 150 -19.22 -15.60 -7.76
C GLU A 150 -20.53 -14.80 -7.79
N GLY A 151 -21.62 -15.41 -8.29
CA GLY A 151 -22.95 -14.81 -8.28
C GLY A 151 -23.39 -14.44 -6.86
N TYR A 152 -23.20 -15.35 -5.90
CA TYR A 152 -23.46 -15.09 -4.49
C TYR A 152 -22.62 -13.92 -3.96
N ILE A 153 -21.31 -13.92 -4.19
CA ILE A 153 -20.39 -12.85 -3.76
C ILE A 153 -20.84 -11.49 -4.30
N ARG A 154 -21.20 -11.42 -5.59
CA ARG A 154 -21.62 -10.18 -6.26
C ARG A 154 -22.93 -9.67 -5.71
N ASN A 155 -23.95 -10.53 -5.57
CA ASN A 155 -25.24 -10.15 -5.01
C ASN A 155 -25.08 -9.64 -3.57
N TRP A 156 -24.34 -10.39 -2.74
CA TRP A 156 -24.08 -10.00 -1.35
C TRP A 156 -23.36 -8.64 -1.26
N LEU A 157 -22.41 -8.39 -2.17
CA LEU A 157 -21.68 -7.13 -2.22
C LEU A 157 -22.60 -5.98 -2.65
N GLU A 158 -23.32 -6.12 -3.76
CA GLU A 158 -24.20 -5.09 -4.34
C GLU A 158 -25.29 -4.64 -3.37
N GLU A 159 -25.81 -5.52 -2.51
CA GLU A 159 -26.75 -5.14 -1.43
C GLU A 159 -26.14 -4.18 -0.40
N ARG A 160 -24.82 -4.12 -0.29
CA ARG A 160 -24.09 -3.38 0.76
C ARG A 160 -23.35 -2.17 0.24
N ILE A 161 -23.14 -2.06 -1.06
CA ILE A 161 -22.45 -0.94 -1.68
C ILE A 161 -23.43 -0.14 -2.55
N GLY A 162 -23.37 1.19 -2.45
CA GLY A 162 -24.23 2.09 -3.25
C GLY A 162 -23.77 2.28 -4.70
N PHE A 163 -22.96 1.38 -5.25
CA PHE A 163 -22.37 1.50 -6.59
C PHE A 163 -22.11 0.13 -7.21
N LYS A 164 -21.99 0.08 -8.54
CA LYS A 164 -21.59 -1.15 -9.25
C LYS A 164 -20.07 -1.31 -9.21
N ALA A 165 -19.59 -2.38 -8.58
CA ALA A 165 -18.16 -2.68 -8.52
C ALA A 165 -17.70 -3.45 -9.78
N ASP A 166 -16.62 -2.97 -10.41
CA ASP A 166 -16.10 -3.51 -11.67
C ASP A 166 -14.70 -4.12 -11.47
N PHE A 167 -14.66 -5.30 -10.84
CA PHE A 167 -13.45 -6.08 -10.67
C PHE A 167 -13.66 -7.53 -11.07
N LYS A 168 -12.56 -8.19 -11.46
CA LYS A 168 -12.55 -9.61 -11.79
C LYS A 168 -12.46 -10.44 -10.50
N ILE A 169 -13.26 -11.49 -10.38
CA ILE A 169 -13.07 -12.54 -9.38
C ILE A 169 -12.39 -13.72 -10.07
N SER A 170 -11.45 -14.38 -9.41
CA SER A 170 -10.79 -15.57 -9.93
C SER A 170 -10.56 -16.55 -8.80
N PHE A 171 -10.74 -17.82 -9.09
CA PHE A 171 -10.66 -18.88 -8.10
C PHE A 171 -9.34 -19.63 -8.22
N TYR A 172 -8.72 -19.91 -7.08
CA TYR A 172 -7.59 -20.83 -6.99
C TYR A 172 -7.97 -22.03 -6.12
N PRO A 173 -7.40 -23.23 -6.35
CA PRO A 173 -7.70 -24.39 -5.50
C PRO A 173 -7.34 -24.13 -4.04
N GLY A 174 -8.33 -24.20 -3.15
CA GLY A 174 -8.18 -24.02 -1.71
C GLY A 174 -8.45 -25.31 -0.94
N LYS A 175 -7.98 -25.36 0.30
CA LYS A 175 -8.27 -26.44 1.25
C LYS A 175 -8.36 -25.87 2.66
N VAL A 176 -9.32 -26.36 3.43
CA VAL A 176 -9.43 -26.05 4.86
C VAL A 176 -8.57 -27.03 5.65
N THR A 177 -7.69 -26.50 6.50
CA THR A 177 -6.99 -27.30 7.52
C THR A 177 -7.35 -26.68 8.86
N LEU A 178 -8.10 -27.42 9.67
CA LEU A 178 -8.46 -27.03 11.04
C LEU A 178 -7.44 -27.56 12.05
#